data_AF-A0A8H6YE90-F1
#
_entry.id   AF-A0A8H6YE90-F1
#
_cell.length_a   1.000
_cell.length_b   1.000
_cell.length_c   1.000
_cell.angle_alpha   90.00
_cell.angle_beta   90.00
_cell.angle_gamma   90.00
#
_symmetry.space_group_name_H-M   'P 1'
#
loop_
_entity.id
_entity.type
_entity.pdbx_description
1 polymer ?
#
loop_
_entity_poly.entity_id
_entity_poly.type
_entity_poly.pdbx_seq_one_letter_code
_entity_poly.pdbx_strand_id
1 'polypeptide(L)'
;MSILDPGLSQNARSEKQFVPALKPFDYPFADSIDSRWLATPASMYSWPPLLGVLHWLVQMPPPDVDSGDSTLQKPLNVPEDFDDPCDHGALTFAYCAEACGLWMNMDDNFTAPTKILEDRYDRNEELSQKAIDDATSQVEQSEAEFNKLKLTASSIVKLQQEYDLLKLDAEKFEKILDRYESRIKKLQNKIAHWEVETVPRALYKQIAQLEAEQLEPSEIAKTQNLSPEQAIKTNADHDRLSQNVEALEQKITETNRVVLAQEMGHSAKRLGDAEDAVDAYMDLLSSLGLLPLSFLRCKTWILPFAFRPTSRTCCREQIPGEAKRSARASVESERIGLENKLDQLTLERENIDEEIAEMKKRVVALNEQADVLRDVARQEVLVAGAETERLERDLAHAKTTALATRMEVESRLRALQIDYQEQVEKVSGLKEATLRKTVKKHTRDRDVKG
;
A
#
# COMPACT_ATOMS: atom_id res chain seq x y z
N MET A 1 32.73 -78.49 11.64
CA MET A 1 33.28 -78.39 13.01
C MET A 1 34.58 -77.60 13.03
N SER A 2 35.70 -78.04 12.43
CA SER A 2 36.96 -77.26 12.41
C SER A 2 36.86 -75.88 11.71
N ILE A 3 35.88 -75.68 10.84
CA ILE A 3 35.59 -74.39 10.17
C ILE A 3 34.74 -73.47 11.08
N LEU A 4 33.98 -74.04 12.02
CA LEU A 4 33.05 -73.30 12.90
C LEU A 4 33.68 -72.94 14.25
N ASP A 5 34.64 -73.75 14.73
CA ASP A 5 35.42 -73.47 15.93
C ASP A 5 36.89 -73.88 15.69
N PRO A 6 37.82 -72.92 15.54
CA PRO A 6 39.24 -73.18 15.30
C PRO A 6 39.98 -73.72 16.53
N GLY A 7 39.36 -73.73 17.72
CA GLY A 7 39.94 -74.26 18.96
C GLY A 7 39.77 -75.78 19.15
N LEU A 8 38.98 -76.45 18.31
CA LEU A 8 38.74 -77.90 18.40
C LEU A 8 40.01 -78.70 18.06
N SER A 9 40.62 -79.28 19.09
CA SER A 9 41.81 -80.13 18.95
C SER A 9 41.50 -81.39 18.13
N GLN A 10 42.12 -81.55 16.96
CA GLN A 10 41.93 -82.71 16.07
C GLN A 10 42.43 -84.05 16.64
N ASN A 11 43.13 -84.04 17.78
CA ASN A 11 43.86 -85.18 18.33
C ASN A 11 43.13 -85.96 19.45
N ALA A 12 41.93 -85.54 19.86
CA ALA A 12 41.14 -86.24 20.88
C ALA A 12 40.15 -87.22 20.23
N ARG A 13 39.67 -88.23 20.97
CA ARG A 13 38.66 -89.19 20.48
C ARG A 13 37.41 -88.45 20.02
N SER A 14 37.29 -88.26 18.70
CA SER A 14 36.23 -87.50 18.03
C SER A 14 34.83 -87.95 18.43
N GLU A 15 34.63 -89.24 18.71
CA GLU A 15 33.36 -89.82 19.16
C GLU A 15 32.85 -89.24 20.48
N LYS A 16 33.76 -88.90 21.41
CA LYS A 16 33.41 -88.36 22.73
C LYS A 16 33.21 -86.85 22.72
N GLN A 17 33.73 -86.16 21.72
CA GLN A 17 33.65 -84.71 21.59
C GLN A 17 32.52 -84.25 20.70
N PHE A 18 32.00 -85.11 19.82
CA PHE A 18 30.95 -84.77 18.85
C PHE A 18 29.66 -84.27 19.51
N VAL A 19 29.10 -85.03 20.45
CA VAL A 19 27.84 -84.64 21.12
C VAL A 19 28.02 -83.40 22.02
N PRO A 20 29.08 -83.29 22.85
CA PRO A 20 29.36 -82.05 23.58
C PRO A 20 29.60 -80.84 22.68
N ALA A 21 30.23 -81.01 21.52
CA ALA A 21 30.47 -79.91 20.58
C ALA A 21 29.19 -79.41 19.89
N LEU A 22 28.13 -80.22 19.81
CA LEU A 22 26.84 -79.80 19.25
C LEU A 22 25.99 -78.97 20.23
N LYS A 23 26.26 -79.06 21.54
CA LYS A 23 25.49 -78.33 22.56
C LYS A 23 25.68 -76.81 22.51
N PRO A 24 26.91 -76.26 22.35
CA PRO A 24 27.11 -74.82 22.20
C PRO A 24 26.48 -74.21 20.94
N PHE A 25 26.20 -75.02 19.92
CA PHE A 25 25.50 -74.56 18.71
C PHE A 25 23.97 -74.73 18.82
N ASP A 26 23.45 -75.05 20.01
CA ASP A 26 22.02 -75.24 20.30
C ASP A 26 21.33 -76.22 19.34
N TYR A 27 22.01 -77.31 18.97
CA TYR A 27 21.41 -78.31 18.09
C TYR A 27 20.17 -78.96 18.76
N PRO A 28 18.96 -78.84 18.19
CA PRO A 28 17.71 -79.24 18.87
C PRO A 28 17.62 -80.72 19.24
N PHE A 29 18.36 -81.58 18.54
CA PHE A 29 18.31 -83.04 18.73
C PHE A 29 19.60 -83.60 19.34
N ALA A 30 20.42 -82.76 20.00
CA ALA A 30 21.72 -83.16 20.55
C ALA A 30 21.62 -84.33 21.55
N ASP A 31 20.59 -84.35 22.39
CA ASP A 31 20.40 -85.41 23.39
C ASP A 31 19.86 -86.72 22.79
N SER A 32 19.38 -86.69 21.55
CA SER A 32 18.87 -87.89 20.86
C SER A 32 19.98 -88.73 20.20
N ILE A 33 21.20 -88.20 20.14
CA ILE A 33 22.34 -88.82 19.47
C ILE A 33 23.24 -89.48 20.50
N ASP A 34 23.45 -90.79 20.37
CA ASP A 34 24.42 -91.51 21.19
C ASP A 34 25.83 -91.43 20.55
N SER A 35 26.82 -91.12 21.36
CA SER A 35 28.26 -91.20 21.02
C SER A 35 28.67 -92.53 20.38
N ARG A 36 27.98 -93.63 20.69
CA ARG A 36 28.24 -94.97 20.14
C ARG A 36 27.92 -95.08 18.65
N TRP A 37 27.04 -94.23 18.14
CA TRP A 37 26.65 -94.23 16.73
C TRP A 37 27.78 -93.78 15.79
N LEU A 38 28.77 -93.06 16.33
CA LEU A 38 29.93 -92.58 15.58
C LEU A 38 30.98 -93.66 15.32
N ALA A 39 30.97 -94.75 16.10
CA ALA A 39 31.83 -95.90 15.85
C ALA A 39 31.33 -96.75 14.65
N THR A 40 30.03 -96.70 14.33
CA THR A 40 29.41 -97.42 13.19
C THR A 40 28.42 -96.52 12.43
N PRO A 41 28.90 -95.46 11.77
CA PRO A 41 28.04 -94.41 11.23
C PRO A 41 27.12 -94.89 10.09
N ALA A 42 27.49 -95.96 9.39
CA ALA A 42 26.76 -96.52 8.25
C ALA A 42 25.62 -97.50 8.63
N SER A 43 25.30 -97.67 9.91
CA SER A 43 24.17 -98.52 10.32
C SER A 43 22.83 -97.88 9.94
N MET A 44 21.85 -98.70 9.56
CA MET A 44 20.52 -98.25 9.11
C MET A 44 19.80 -97.35 10.13
N TYR A 45 20.09 -97.52 11.41
CA TYR A 45 19.45 -96.76 12.51
C TYR A 45 20.23 -95.51 12.91
N SER A 46 21.54 -95.46 12.69
CA SER A 46 22.40 -94.32 13.07
C SER A 46 22.61 -93.32 11.94
N TRP A 47 22.53 -93.77 10.69
CA TRP A 47 22.82 -92.93 9.53
C TRP A 47 21.80 -91.80 9.33
N PRO A 48 20.47 -92.01 9.41
CA PRO A 48 19.52 -90.91 9.19
C PRO A 48 19.66 -89.75 10.20
N PRO A 49 19.81 -89.99 11.53
CA PRO A 49 20.09 -88.91 12.49
C PRO A 49 21.42 -88.18 12.23
N LEU A 50 22.50 -88.92 11.95
CA LEU A 50 23.81 -88.33 11.67
C LEU A 50 23.81 -87.50 10.38
N LEU A 51 23.10 -87.94 9.35
CA LEU A 51 22.90 -87.18 8.12
C LEU A 51 22.06 -85.92 8.38
N GLY A 52 21.07 -85.99 9.25
CA GLY A 52 20.31 -84.83 9.71
C GLY A 52 21.18 -83.79 10.41
N VAL A 53 22.15 -84.22 11.23
CA VAL A 53 23.15 -83.33 11.83
C VAL A 53 24.04 -82.70 10.77
N LEU A 54 24.55 -83.47 9.81
CA LEU A 54 25.38 -82.94 8.73
C LEU A 54 24.62 -81.93 7.89
N HIS A 55 23.38 -82.24 7.54
CA HIS A 55 22.51 -81.34 6.79
C HIS A 55 22.25 -80.05 7.57
N TRP A 56 21.96 -80.15 8.88
CA TRP A 56 21.80 -78.98 9.74
C TRP A 56 23.09 -78.16 9.82
N LEU A 57 24.25 -78.78 10.00
CA LEU A 57 25.55 -78.10 10.02
C LEU A 57 25.89 -77.41 8.70
N VAL A 58 25.40 -77.93 7.57
CA VAL A 58 25.55 -77.30 6.24
C VAL A 58 24.55 -76.16 6.04
N GLN A 59 23.38 -76.23 6.66
CA GLN A 59 22.36 -75.16 6.64
C GLN A 59 22.66 -74.03 7.62
N MET A 60 23.49 -74.26 8.64
CA MET A 60 23.98 -73.19 9.49
C MET A 60 24.70 -72.16 8.63
N PRO A 61 24.31 -70.87 8.69
CA PRO A 61 25.06 -69.83 8.01
C PRO A 61 26.51 -69.86 8.52
N PRO A 62 27.52 -69.58 7.67
CA PRO A 62 28.88 -69.39 8.17
C PRO A 62 28.84 -68.35 9.31
N PRO A 63 29.68 -68.49 10.36
CA PRO A 63 29.73 -67.50 11.43
C PRO A 63 29.93 -66.14 10.78
N ASP A 64 28.95 -65.28 10.99
CA ASP A 64 28.66 -64.17 10.10
C ASP A 64 29.73 -63.09 10.21
N VAL A 65 30.81 -63.25 9.46
CA VAL A 65 31.89 -62.27 9.37
C VAL A 65 31.36 -60.97 8.74
N ASP A 66 30.23 -61.05 8.03
CA ASP A 66 29.60 -59.97 7.26
C ASP A 66 28.15 -59.68 7.67
N SER A 67 27.69 -60.12 8.85
CA SER A 67 26.40 -59.62 9.36
C SER A 67 26.51 -58.10 9.50
N GLY A 68 25.59 -57.41 8.83
CA GLY A 68 25.38 -55.97 8.92
C GLY A 68 24.64 -55.55 10.18
N ASP A 69 24.47 -56.43 11.16
CA ASP A 69 23.79 -56.14 12.41
C ASP A 69 24.51 -55.00 13.16
N SER A 70 23.78 -53.92 13.43
CA SER A 70 24.29 -52.72 14.13
C SER A 70 24.86 -53.01 15.52
N THR A 71 24.45 -54.12 16.14
CA THR A 71 24.97 -54.60 17.42
C THR A 71 26.40 -55.13 17.35
N LEU A 72 26.93 -55.44 16.15
CA LEU A 72 28.30 -55.93 15.97
C LEU A 72 29.35 -54.81 15.99
N GLN A 73 28.93 -53.55 16.15
CA GLN A 73 29.78 -52.39 16.46
C GLN A 73 31.05 -52.32 15.59
N LYS A 74 30.91 -52.59 14.29
CA LYS A 74 32.03 -52.57 13.34
C LYS A 74 32.34 -51.11 12.96
N PRO A 75 33.56 -50.60 13.19
CA PRO A 75 33.91 -49.20 12.90
C PRO A 75 33.87 -48.86 11.40
N LEU A 76 33.95 -49.85 10.51
CA LEU A 76 33.82 -49.71 9.06
C LEU A 76 32.38 -49.43 8.59
N ASN A 77 31.39 -49.79 9.40
CA ASN A 77 29.97 -49.60 9.07
C ASN A 77 29.45 -48.24 9.56
N VAL A 78 30.25 -47.49 10.32
CA VAL A 78 29.88 -46.17 10.82
C VAL A 78 29.95 -45.16 9.67
N PRO A 79 28.83 -44.46 9.36
CA PRO A 79 28.80 -43.40 8.35
C PRO A 79 29.82 -42.28 8.63
N GLU A 80 30.09 -41.43 7.64
CA GLU A 80 30.95 -40.25 7.84
C GLU A 80 30.25 -39.12 8.60
N ASP A 81 28.93 -39.03 8.46
CA ASP A 81 28.05 -38.13 9.19
C ASP A 81 27.25 -38.98 10.19
N PHE A 82 27.64 -38.94 11.47
CA PHE A 82 27.07 -39.77 12.53
C PHE A 82 26.77 -38.95 13.79
N ASP A 83 25.62 -39.26 14.41
CA ASP A 83 25.15 -38.68 15.68
C ASP A 83 24.43 -39.74 16.54
N ASP A 84 24.39 -41.01 16.11
CA ASP A 84 23.74 -42.07 16.88
C ASP A 84 24.67 -42.51 18.04
N PRO A 85 24.16 -42.59 19.28
CA PRO A 85 24.89 -43.18 20.41
C PRO A 85 25.55 -44.54 20.10
N CYS A 86 24.96 -45.35 19.21
CA CYS A 86 25.49 -46.66 18.81
C CYS A 86 26.76 -46.55 17.96
N ASP A 87 26.85 -45.52 17.11
CA ASP A 87 28.00 -45.25 16.25
C ASP A 87 29.18 -44.72 17.08
N HIS A 88 28.90 -43.81 18.02
CA HIS A 88 29.87 -43.38 19.02
C HIS A 88 30.38 -44.56 19.85
N GLY A 89 29.48 -45.47 20.23
CA GLY A 89 29.82 -46.70 20.93
C GLY A 89 30.75 -47.61 20.13
N ALA A 90 30.48 -47.80 18.83
CA ALA A 90 31.30 -48.62 17.94
C ALA A 90 32.72 -48.06 17.75
N LEU A 91 32.85 -46.75 17.54
CA LEU A 91 34.15 -46.09 17.43
C LEU A 91 34.94 -46.14 18.75
N THR A 92 34.26 -45.92 19.88
CA THR A 92 34.87 -46.01 21.21
C THR A 92 35.32 -47.43 21.51
N PHE A 93 34.52 -48.44 21.15
CA PHE A 93 34.87 -49.84 21.32
C PHE A 93 36.09 -50.21 20.47
N ALA A 94 36.15 -49.76 19.21
CA ALA A 94 37.30 -49.96 18.34
C ALA A 94 38.58 -49.32 18.91
N TYR A 95 38.49 -48.07 19.39
CA TYR A 95 39.58 -47.40 20.10
C TYR A 95 40.04 -48.20 21.32
N CYS A 96 39.11 -48.59 22.18
CA CYS A 96 39.40 -49.38 23.38
C CYS A 96 40.03 -50.73 23.03
N ALA A 97 39.57 -51.41 21.98
CA ALA A 97 40.14 -52.69 21.54
C ALA A 97 41.59 -52.54 21.07
N GLU A 98 41.89 -51.51 20.27
CA GLU A 98 43.26 -51.22 19.81
C GLU A 98 44.16 -50.78 20.97
N ALA A 99 43.67 -49.88 21.84
CA ALA A 99 44.39 -49.43 23.02
C ALA A 99 44.65 -50.58 24.01
N CYS A 100 43.67 -51.47 24.23
CA CYS A 100 43.85 -52.68 25.03
C CYS A 100 44.88 -53.62 24.39
N GLY A 101 44.92 -53.75 23.07
CA GLY A 101 45.93 -54.53 22.36
C GLY A 101 47.34 -53.98 22.58
N LEU A 102 47.52 -52.65 22.48
CA LEU A 102 48.79 -51.97 22.78
C LEU A 102 49.21 -52.16 24.25
N TRP A 103 48.25 -51.98 25.17
CA TRP A 103 48.48 -52.18 26.60
C TRP A 103 48.87 -53.63 26.93
N MET A 104 48.20 -54.63 26.33
CA MET A 104 48.58 -56.05 26.48
C MET A 104 49.98 -56.35 25.93
N ASN A 105 50.46 -55.56 24.96
CA ASN A 105 51.82 -55.63 24.43
C ASN A 105 52.84 -54.80 25.25
N MET A 106 52.45 -54.28 26.42
CA MET A 106 53.27 -53.43 27.29
C MET A 106 53.69 -52.10 26.63
N ASP A 107 52.91 -51.62 25.66
CA ASP A 107 53.08 -50.30 25.04
C ASP A 107 52.07 -49.31 25.63
N ASP A 108 52.57 -48.21 26.20
CA ASP A 108 51.77 -47.11 26.77
C ASP A 108 51.56 -45.96 25.76
N ASN A 109 51.98 -46.13 24.50
CA ASN A 109 51.80 -45.13 23.46
C ASN A 109 50.47 -45.28 22.71
N PHE A 110 49.44 -44.57 23.18
CA PHE A 110 48.11 -44.55 22.54
C PHE A 110 47.94 -43.47 21.47
N THR A 111 49.02 -42.81 21.03
CA THR A 111 48.90 -41.67 20.10
C THR A 111 48.30 -42.03 18.75
N ALA A 112 48.60 -43.22 18.22
CA ALA A 112 48.07 -43.68 16.94
C ALA A 112 46.54 -43.92 16.97
N PRO A 113 45.98 -44.73 17.87
CA PRO A 113 44.53 -44.94 17.94
C PRO A 113 43.77 -43.66 18.31
N THR A 114 44.37 -42.79 19.15
CA THR A 114 43.75 -41.49 19.47
C THR A 114 43.64 -40.60 18.23
N LYS A 115 44.71 -40.48 17.43
CA LYS A 115 44.67 -39.66 16.20
C LYS A 115 43.64 -40.16 15.19
N ILE A 116 43.50 -41.47 15.02
CA ILE A 116 42.50 -42.05 14.10
C ILE A 116 41.07 -41.67 14.53
N LEU A 117 40.82 -41.66 15.84
CA LEU A 117 39.53 -41.26 16.41
C LEU A 117 39.29 -39.75 16.26
N GLU A 118 40.29 -38.92 16.58
CA GLU A 118 40.26 -37.46 16.40
C GLU A 118 39.98 -37.09 14.93
N ASP A 119 40.75 -37.64 13.99
CA ASP A 119 40.57 -37.42 12.54
C ASP A 119 39.17 -37.83 12.04
N ARG A 120 38.50 -38.77 12.73
CA ARG A 120 37.13 -39.18 12.42
C ARG A 120 36.10 -38.17 12.95
N TYR A 121 36.27 -37.68 14.17
CA TYR A 121 35.39 -36.67 14.76
C TYR A 121 35.54 -35.31 14.06
N ASP A 122 36.76 -34.91 13.71
CA ASP A 122 37.01 -33.65 12.99
C ASP A 122 36.28 -33.63 11.64
N ARG A 123 36.29 -34.75 10.90
CA ARG A 123 35.54 -34.88 9.64
C ARG A 123 34.02 -34.80 9.85
N ASN A 124 33.50 -35.43 10.89
CA ASN A 124 32.08 -35.37 11.23
C ASN A 124 31.66 -33.94 11.60
N GLU A 125 32.50 -33.24 12.37
CA GLU A 125 32.29 -31.83 12.74
C GLU A 125 32.32 -30.92 11.51
N GLU A 126 33.26 -31.12 10.58
CA GLU A 126 33.31 -30.36 9.31
C GLU A 126 32.04 -30.56 8.47
N LEU A 127 31.51 -31.78 8.41
CA LEU A 127 30.26 -32.08 7.69
C LEU A 127 29.05 -31.44 8.39
N SER A 128 28.97 -31.59 9.70
CA SER A 128 27.94 -30.97 10.54
C SER A 128 27.93 -29.45 10.39
N GLN A 129 29.12 -28.82 10.40
CA GLN A 129 29.25 -27.38 10.24
C GLN A 129 28.78 -26.93 8.86
N LYS A 130 29.14 -27.66 7.79
CA LYS A 130 28.63 -27.36 6.43
C LYS A 130 27.12 -27.48 6.36
N ALA A 131 26.53 -28.50 6.97
CA ALA A 131 25.08 -28.67 7.01
C ALA A 131 24.38 -27.53 7.76
N ILE A 132 24.97 -27.06 8.86
CA ILE A 132 24.50 -25.88 9.61
C ILE A 132 24.61 -24.62 8.76
N ASP A 133 25.72 -24.40 8.08
CA ASP A 133 25.93 -23.23 7.22
C ASP A 133 24.92 -23.20 6.06
N ASP A 134 24.70 -24.35 5.40
CA ASP A 134 23.73 -24.51 4.33
C ASP A 134 22.29 -24.28 4.83
N ALA A 135 21.92 -24.84 5.98
CA ALA A 135 20.62 -24.63 6.59
C ALA A 135 20.40 -23.16 6.98
N THR A 136 21.43 -22.52 7.54
CA THR A 136 21.38 -21.09 7.91
C THR A 136 21.21 -20.23 6.66
N SER A 137 21.93 -20.53 5.57
CA SER A 137 21.75 -19.81 4.30
C SER A 137 20.34 -19.97 3.73
N GLN A 138 19.75 -21.16 3.81
CA GLN A 138 18.36 -21.40 3.37
C GLN A 138 17.34 -20.63 4.21
N VAL A 139 17.56 -20.54 5.52
CA VAL A 139 16.73 -19.73 6.42
C VAL A 139 16.83 -18.25 6.05
N GLU A 140 18.05 -17.72 5.88
CA GLU A 140 18.26 -16.33 5.48
C GLU A 140 17.61 -16.00 4.12
N GLN A 141 17.72 -16.90 3.14
CA GLN A 141 17.06 -16.76 1.84
C GLN A 141 15.52 -16.74 2.00
N SER A 142 14.97 -17.66 2.78
CA SER A 142 13.53 -17.75 3.02
C SER A 142 13.01 -16.51 3.77
N GLU A 143 13.75 -15.99 4.74
CA GLU A 143 13.41 -14.76 5.45
C GLU A 143 13.48 -13.52 4.53
N ALA A 144 14.47 -13.46 3.64
CA ALA A 144 14.58 -12.39 2.65
C ALA A 144 13.39 -12.41 1.67
N GLU A 145 13.00 -13.59 1.19
CA GLU A 145 11.81 -13.76 0.34
C GLU A 145 10.52 -13.39 1.08
N PHE A 146 10.38 -13.82 2.33
CA PHE A 146 9.24 -13.47 3.16
C PHE A 146 9.13 -11.96 3.38
N ASN A 147 10.25 -11.28 3.69
CA ASN A 147 10.28 -9.84 3.85
C ASN A 147 9.94 -9.10 2.55
N LYS A 148 10.44 -9.58 1.42
CA LYS A 148 10.07 -9.05 0.09
C LYS A 148 8.57 -9.17 -0.18
N LEU A 149 7.99 -10.34 0.10
CA LEU A 149 6.55 -10.58 -0.04
C LEU A 149 5.74 -9.70 0.90
N LYS A 150 6.19 -9.50 2.14
CA LYS A 150 5.54 -8.61 3.11
C LYS A 150 5.50 -7.16 2.63
N LEU A 151 6.57 -6.67 2.01
CA LEU A 151 6.61 -5.35 1.38
C LEU A 151 5.65 -5.27 0.18
N THR A 152 5.58 -6.31 -0.65
CA THR A 152 4.60 -6.39 -1.76
C THR A 152 3.16 -6.47 -1.24
N ALA A 153 2.90 -7.18 -0.14
CA ALA A 153 1.57 -7.25 0.48
C ALA A 153 1.08 -5.87 0.95
N SER A 154 1.99 -5.02 1.47
CA SER A 154 1.66 -3.62 1.74
C SER A 154 1.25 -2.85 0.48
N SER A 155 1.85 -3.15 -0.68
CA SER A 155 1.44 -2.59 -1.97
C SER A 155 0.05 -3.07 -2.40
N ILE A 156 -0.27 -4.35 -2.17
CA ILE A 156 -1.61 -4.92 -2.45
C ILE A 156 -2.69 -4.20 -1.62
N VAL A 157 -2.41 -3.89 -0.35
CA VAL A 157 -3.33 -3.11 0.50
C VAL A 157 -3.57 -1.71 -0.08
N LYS A 158 -2.53 -1.04 -0.57
CA LYS A 158 -2.69 0.26 -1.26
C LYS A 158 -3.52 0.13 -2.53
N LEU A 159 -3.26 -0.90 -3.33
CA LEU A 159 -4.01 -1.18 -4.56
C LEU A 159 -5.49 -1.46 -4.27
N GLN A 160 -5.78 -2.13 -3.16
CA GLN A 160 -7.15 -2.40 -2.74
C GLN A 160 -7.87 -1.12 -2.27
N GLN A 161 -7.16 -0.24 -1.54
CA GLN A 161 -7.70 1.09 -1.20
C GLN A 161 -7.98 1.94 -2.45
N GLU A 162 -7.09 1.92 -3.44
CA GLU A 162 -7.31 2.59 -4.73
C GLU A 162 -8.50 1.99 -5.48
N TYR A 163 -8.63 0.67 -5.52
CA TYR A 163 -9.77 -0.02 -6.12
C TYR A 163 -11.09 0.39 -5.46
N ASP A 164 -11.15 0.42 -4.12
CA ASP A 164 -12.34 0.82 -3.38
C ASP A 164 -12.70 2.29 -3.64
N LEU A 165 -11.70 3.18 -3.73
CA LEU A 165 -11.90 4.58 -4.07
C LEU A 165 -12.43 4.75 -5.51
N LEU A 166 -11.84 4.05 -6.48
CA LEU A 166 -12.31 4.05 -7.87
C LEU A 166 -13.74 3.54 -7.99
N LYS A 167 -14.10 2.52 -7.20
CA LYS A 167 -15.47 1.98 -7.16
C LYS A 167 -16.46 3.02 -6.64
N LEU A 168 -16.13 3.71 -5.55
CA LEU A 168 -16.95 4.80 -5.01
C LEU A 168 -17.10 5.94 -6.01
N ASP A 169 -16.05 6.29 -6.74
CA ASP A 169 -16.10 7.33 -7.76
C ASP A 169 -16.93 6.90 -8.98
N ALA A 170 -16.84 5.64 -9.40
CA ALA A 170 -17.71 5.08 -10.44
C ALA A 170 -19.19 5.18 -10.06
N GLU A 171 -19.55 4.81 -8.83
CA GLU A 171 -20.92 4.94 -8.31
C GLU A 171 -21.39 6.40 -8.27
N LYS A 172 -20.50 7.35 -7.95
CA LYS A 172 -20.82 8.79 -8.02
C LYS A 172 -21.08 9.23 -9.46
N PHE A 173 -20.24 8.81 -10.40
CA PHE A 173 -20.42 9.16 -11.81
C PHE A 173 -21.69 8.55 -12.38
N GLU A 174 -22.04 7.33 -12.02
CA GLU A 174 -23.31 6.69 -12.40
C GLU A 174 -24.51 7.51 -11.91
N LYS A 175 -24.50 7.95 -10.64
CA LYS A 175 -25.55 8.83 -10.10
C LYS A 175 -25.62 10.17 -10.82
N ILE A 176 -24.49 10.72 -11.27
CA ILE A 176 -24.45 11.96 -12.06
C ILE A 176 -25.06 11.72 -13.45
N LEU A 177 -24.69 10.62 -14.10
CA LEU A 177 -25.26 10.23 -15.40
C LEU A 177 -26.77 10.05 -15.30
N ASP A 178 -27.28 9.36 -14.29
CA ASP A 178 -28.73 9.19 -14.05
C ASP A 178 -29.46 10.53 -13.91
N ARG A 179 -28.86 11.51 -13.23
CA ARG A 179 -29.42 12.87 -13.11
C ARG A 179 -29.49 13.56 -14.48
N TYR A 180 -28.43 13.46 -15.28
CA TYR A 180 -28.40 14.05 -16.61
C TYR A 180 -29.37 13.35 -17.55
N GLU A 181 -29.43 12.01 -17.55
CA GLU A 181 -30.41 11.26 -18.32
C GLU A 181 -31.85 11.64 -17.95
N SER A 182 -32.13 11.76 -16.65
CA SER A 182 -33.44 12.21 -16.17
C SER A 182 -33.77 13.62 -16.65
N ARG A 183 -32.78 14.53 -16.68
CA ARG A 183 -32.96 15.89 -17.21
C ARG A 183 -33.16 15.91 -18.71
N ILE A 184 -32.42 15.09 -19.45
CA ILE A 184 -32.58 14.92 -20.91
C ILE A 184 -34.00 14.42 -21.21
N LYS A 185 -34.45 13.36 -20.53
CA LYS A 185 -35.82 12.83 -20.67
C LYS A 185 -36.88 13.90 -20.39
N LYS A 186 -36.71 14.71 -19.34
CA LYS A 186 -37.62 15.84 -19.04
C LYS A 186 -37.64 16.89 -20.14
N LEU A 187 -36.48 17.24 -20.70
CA LEU A 187 -36.39 18.21 -21.79
C LEU A 187 -36.99 17.65 -23.08
N GLN A 188 -36.72 16.38 -23.42
CA GLN A 188 -37.34 15.70 -24.54
C GLN A 188 -38.87 15.67 -24.41
N ASN A 189 -39.41 15.35 -23.23
CA ASN A 189 -40.85 15.38 -22.98
C ASN A 189 -41.44 16.78 -23.14
N LYS A 190 -40.71 17.83 -22.70
CA LYS A 190 -41.12 19.21 -22.93
C LYS A 190 -41.13 19.55 -24.42
N ILE A 191 -40.06 19.23 -25.14
CA ILE A 191 -39.97 19.48 -26.59
C ILE A 191 -41.12 18.78 -27.31
N ALA A 192 -41.34 17.48 -27.05
CA ALA A 192 -42.45 16.73 -27.62
C ALA A 192 -43.81 17.35 -27.29
N HIS A 193 -44.02 17.82 -26.06
CA HIS A 193 -45.23 18.55 -25.70
C HIS A 193 -45.38 19.87 -26.48
N TRP A 194 -44.32 20.66 -26.63
CA TRP A 194 -44.37 21.91 -27.40
C TRP A 194 -44.65 21.65 -28.88
N GLU A 195 -44.01 20.64 -29.47
CA GLU A 195 -44.18 20.24 -30.87
C GLU A 195 -45.58 19.70 -31.17
N VAL A 196 -46.16 18.89 -30.28
CA VAL A 196 -47.48 18.28 -30.51
C VAL A 196 -48.62 19.21 -30.11
N GLU A 197 -48.52 19.86 -28.95
CA GLU A 197 -49.69 20.50 -28.34
C GLU A 197 -49.74 22.00 -28.61
N THR A 198 -48.59 22.67 -28.66
CA THR A 198 -48.57 24.14 -28.51
C THR A 198 -48.32 24.86 -29.83
N VAL A 199 -47.33 24.38 -30.60
CA VAL A 199 -47.02 24.93 -31.94
C VAL A 199 -48.19 24.75 -32.90
N PRO A 200 -48.80 23.55 -33.05
CA PRO A 200 -49.94 23.37 -33.95
C PRO A 200 -51.14 24.18 -33.50
N ARG A 201 -51.45 24.20 -32.20
CA ARG A 201 -52.57 24.97 -31.64
C ARG A 201 -52.42 26.47 -31.86
N ALA A 202 -51.22 27.03 -31.70
CA ALA A 202 -50.94 28.43 -31.98
C ALA A 202 -51.05 28.74 -33.48
N LEU A 203 -50.49 27.88 -34.34
CA LEU A 203 -50.60 27.99 -35.80
C LEU A 203 -52.06 27.89 -36.27
N TYR A 204 -52.83 26.91 -35.80
CA TYR A 204 -54.25 26.77 -36.13
C TYR A 204 -55.05 28.00 -35.69
N LYS A 205 -54.75 28.57 -34.51
CA LYS A 205 -55.40 29.79 -34.05
C LYS A 205 -55.05 31.00 -34.94
N GLN A 206 -53.78 31.14 -35.33
CA GLN A 206 -53.36 32.21 -36.25
C GLN A 206 -53.96 32.06 -37.64
N ILE A 207 -54.00 30.83 -38.19
CA ILE A 207 -54.66 30.55 -39.47
C ILE A 207 -56.14 30.92 -39.38
N ALA A 208 -56.84 30.50 -38.33
CA ALA A 208 -58.25 30.84 -38.13
C ALA A 208 -58.48 32.36 -37.97
N GLN A 209 -57.56 33.09 -37.32
CA GLN A 209 -57.61 34.55 -37.21
C GLN A 209 -57.41 35.22 -38.57
N LEU A 210 -56.40 34.79 -39.34
CA LEU A 210 -56.14 35.33 -40.68
C LEU A 210 -57.28 35.02 -41.67
N GLU A 211 -57.90 33.85 -41.56
CA GLU A 211 -59.11 33.52 -42.33
C GLU A 211 -60.28 34.44 -41.97
N ALA A 212 -60.49 34.71 -40.68
CA ALA A 212 -61.53 35.65 -40.22
C ALA A 212 -61.24 37.10 -40.67
N GLU A 213 -59.99 37.54 -40.56
CA GLU A 213 -59.53 38.87 -40.99
C GLU A 213 -59.54 39.03 -42.52
N GLN A 214 -59.45 37.95 -43.31
CA GLN A 214 -59.72 38.03 -44.76
C GLN A 214 -61.22 38.06 -45.08
N LEU A 215 -62.02 37.31 -44.31
CA LEU A 215 -63.45 37.22 -44.54
C LEU A 215 -64.16 38.54 -44.23
N GLU A 216 -63.79 39.20 -43.14
CA GLU A 216 -64.39 40.45 -42.65
C GLU A 216 -64.36 41.60 -43.69
N PRO A 217 -63.22 41.97 -44.29
CA PRO A 217 -63.17 42.98 -45.35
C PRO A 217 -63.79 42.48 -46.66
N SER A 218 -63.77 41.16 -46.95
CA SER A 218 -64.48 40.59 -48.10
C SER A 218 -66.01 40.73 -47.95
N GLU A 219 -66.54 40.53 -46.75
CA GLU A 219 -67.94 40.71 -46.40
C GLU A 219 -68.34 42.19 -46.37
N ILE A 220 -67.49 43.07 -45.83
CA ILE A 220 -67.71 44.53 -45.87
C ILE A 220 -67.69 45.02 -47.32
N ALA A 221 -66.77 44.55 -48.16
CA ALA A 221 -66.72 44.92 -49.57
C ALA A 221 -67.97 44.44 -50.34
N LYS A 222 -68.46 43.22 -50.06
CA LYS A 222 -69.70 42.68 -50.65
C LYS A 222 -70.95 43.43 -50.19
N THR A 223 -70.99 43.86 -48.93
CA THR A 223 -72.14 44.59 -48.36
C THR A 223 -72.16 46.06 -48.77
N GLN A 224 -70.99 46.70 -48.97
CA GLN A 224 -70.87 48.12 -49.28
C GLN A 224 -70.70 48.45 -50.78
N ASN A 225 -70.54 47.48 -51.68
CA ASN A 225 -70.32 47.69 -53.13
C ASN A 225 -69.23 48.75 -53.43
N LEU A 226 -68.15 48.76 -52.66
CA LEU A 226 -67.06 49.72 -52.82
C LEU A 226 -66.12 49.26 -53.94
N SER A 227 -65.79 50.19 -54.85
CA SER A 227 -64.76 49.97 -55.88
C SER A 227 -63.37 49.89 -55.23
N PRO A 228 -62.45 49.03 -55.70
CA PRO A 228 -61.11 48.86 -55.12
C PRO A 228 -60.32 50.17 -54.99
N GLU A 229 -60.57 51.15 -55.86
CA GLU A 229 -59.96 52.48 -55.78
C GLU A 229 -60.45 53.31 -54.58
N GLN A 230 -61.72 53.14 -54.18
CA GLN A 230 -62.29 53.86 -53.03
C GLN A 230 -61.76 53.30 -51.71
N ALA A 231 -61.55 51.98 -51.62
CA ALA A 231 -60.97 51.33 -50.44
C ALA A 231 -59.52 51.77 -50.16
N ILE A 232 -58.72 51.93 -51.22
CA ILE A 232 -57.34 52.45 -51.09
C ILE A 232 -57.35 53.90 -50.60
N LYS A 233 -58.28 54.71 -51.11
CA LYS A 233 -58.42 56.11 -50.69
C LYS A 233 -58.87 56.23 -49.22
N THR A 234 -59.83 55.42 -48.79
CA THR A 234 -60.27 55.41 -47.39
C THR A 234 -59.19 54.93 -46.43
N ASN A 235 -58.36 53.95 -46.83
CA ASN A 235 -57.20 53.53 -46.03
C ASN A 235 -56.14 54.63 -45.93
N ALA A 236 -55.84 55.31 -47.05
CA ALA A 236 -54.90 56.43 -47.03
C ALA A 236 -55.40 57.61 -46.17
N ASP A 237 -56.72 57.87 -46.19
CA ASP A 237 -57.34 58.89 -45.34
C ASP A 237 -57.36 58.45 -43.87
N HIS A 238 -57.55 57.15 -43.58
CA HIS A 238 -57.45 56.58 -42.22
C HIS A 238 -56.03 56.70 -41.67
N ASP A 239 -55.01 56.31 -42.44
CA ASP A 239 -53.60 56.43 -42.05
C ASP A 239 -53.19 57.88 -41.76
N ARG A 240 -53.65 58.81 -42.60
CA ARG A 240 -53.45 60.26 -42.38
C ARG A 240 -54.14 60.75 -41.11
N LEU A 241 -55.35 60.25 -40.83
CA LEU A 241 -56.08 60.63 -39.64
C LEU A 241 -55.39 60.09 -38.37
N SER A 242 -54.92 58.84 -38.39
CA SER A 242 -54.17 58.23 -37.31
C SER A 242 -52.86 58.98 -37.01
N GLN A 243 -52.09 59.33 -38.04
CA GLN A 243 -50.88 60.16 -37.86
C GLN A 243 -51.18 61.53 -37.26
N ASN A 244 -52.29 62.16 -37.66
CA ASN A 244 -52.71 63.44 -37.09
C ASN A 244 -53.14 63.31 -35.63
N VAL A 245 -53.80 62.21 -35.25
CA VAL A 245 -54.19 61.93 -33.86
C VAL A 245 -52.94 61.74 -33.00
N GLU A 246 -51.98 60.91 -33.41
CA GLU A 246 -50.73 60.72 -32.69
C GLU A 246 -49.95 62.04 -32.51
N ALA A 247 -49.89 62.87 -33.56
CA ALA A 247 -49.24 64.18 -33.48
C ALA A 247 -49.96 65.14 -32.51
N LEU A 248 -51.29 65.06 -32.41
CA LEU A 248 -52.07 65.84 -31.45
C LEU A 248 -51.86 65.33 -30.01
N GLU A 249 -51.83 64.02 -29.80
CA GLU A 249 -51.52 63.43 -28.49
C GLU A 249 -50.14 63.84 -28.00
N GLN A 250 -49.12 63.81 -28.86
CA GLN A 250 -47.78 64.29 -28.52
C GLN A 250 -47.80 65.77 -28.12
N LYS A 251 -48.50 66.64 -28.86
CA LYS A 251 -48.64 68.06 -28.49
C LYS A 251 -49.37 68.26 -27.16
N ILE A 252 -50.38 67.44 -26.85
CA ILE A 252 -51.10 67.49 -25.58
C ILE A 252 -50.16 67.13 -24.42
N THR A 253 -49.36 66.07 -24.57
CA THR A 253 -48.41 65.67 -23.52
C THR A 253 -47.34 66.74 -23.26
N GLU A 254 -46.82 67.39 -24.31
CA GLU A 254 -45.83 68.46 -24.17
C GLU A 254 -46.42 69.73 -23.54
N THR A 255 -47.63 70.13 -23.94
CA THR A 255 -48.32 71.27 -23.33
C THR A 255 -48.64 71.03 -21.85
N ASN A 256 -49.09 69.83 -21.49
CA ASN A 256 -49.29 69.45 -20.09
C ASN A 256 -47.99 69.51 -19.26
N ARG A 257 -46.85 69.09 -19.85
CA ARG A 257 -45.55 69.17 -19.19
C ARG A 257 -45.13 70.61 -18.91
N VAL A 258 -45.34 71.52 -19.87
CA VAL A 258 -45.05 72.95 -19.71
C VAL A 258 -45.93 73.59 -18.64
N VAL A 259 -47.24 73.28 -18.63
CA VAL A 259 -48.17 73.79 -17.62
C VAL A 259 -47.79 73.35 -16.22
N LEU A 260 -47.49 72.06 -16.01
CA LEU A 260 -47.05 71.55 -14.70
C LEU A 260 -45.75 72.21 -14.23
N ALA A 261 -44.78 72.44 -15.12
CA ALA A 261 -43.54 73.14 -14.79
C ALA A 261 -43.80 74.59 -14.34
N GLN A 262 -44.72 75.30 -15.01
CA GLN A 262 -45.12 76.65 -14.61
C GLN A 262 -45.88 76.63 -13.27
N GLU A 263 -46.81 75.70 -13.05
CA GLU A 263 -47.54 75.58 -11.78
C GLU A 263 -46.61 75.30 -10.59
N MET A 264 -45.61 74.42 -10.76
CA MET A 264 -44.59 74.16 -9.74
C MET A 264 -43.73 75.40 -9.46
N GLY A 265 -43.30 76.13 -10.50
CA GLY A 265 -42.50 77.34 -10.33
C GLY A 265 -43.25 78.48 -9.62
N HIS A 266 -44.51 78.71 -10.00
CA HIS A 266 -45.35 79.74 -9.38
C HIS A 266 -45.74 79.39 -7.94
N SER A 267 -46.03 78.12 -7.64
CA SER A 267 -46.36 77.68 -6.28
C SER A 267 -45.17 77.73 -5.33
N ALA A 268 -43.98 77.30 -5.78
CA ALA A 268 -42.75 77.40 -4.98
C ALA A 268 -42.42 78.85 -4.64
N LYS A 269 -42.56 79.77 -5.60
CA LYS A 269 -42.33 81.21 -5.35
C LYS A 269 -43.33 81.78 -4.34
N ARG A 270 -44.62 81.49 -4.48
CA ARG A 270 -45.66 81.94 -3.54
C ARG A 270 -45.49 81.37 -2.13
N LEU A 271 -44.96 80.14 -2.01
CA LEU A 271 -44.66 79.54 -0.71
C LEU A 271 -43.49 80.25 -0.04
N GLY A 272 -42.39 80.51 -0.77
CA GLY A 272 -41.25 81.27 -0.25
C GLY A 272 -41.66 82.69 0.19
N ASP A 273 -42.43 83.41 -0.64
CA ASP A 273 -42.94 84.74 -0.28
C ASP A 273 -43.81 84.72 1.00
N ALA A 274 -44.52 83.62 1.25
CA ALA A 274 -45.36 83.45 2.45
C ALA A 274 -44.54 83.07 3.69
N GLU A 275 -43.51 82.24 3.54
CA GLU A 275 -42.56 81.91 4.61
C GLU A 275 -41.79 83.15 5.05
N ASP A 276 -41.28 83.95 4.11
CA ASP A 276 -40.60 85.22 4.40
C ASP A 276 -41.52 86.21 5.15
N ALA A 277 -42.81 86.24 4.81
CA ALA A 277 -43.79 87.08 5.50
C ALA A 277 -44.10 86.57 6.93
N VAL A 278 -44.13 85.24 7.14
CA VAL A 278 -44.30 84.62 8.46
C VAL A 278 -43.08 84.88 9.33
N ASP A 279 -41.88 84.77 8.77
CA ASP A 279 -40.62 85.05 9.46
C ASP A 279 -40.53 86.52 9.85
N ALA A 280 -40.89 87.44 8.94
CA ALA A 280 -40.97 88.87 9.26
C ALA A 280 -41.99 89.17 10.38
N TYR A 281 -43.12 88.45 10.42
CA TYR A 281 -44.10 88.57 11.49
C TYR A 281 -43.62 87.96 12.82
N MET A 282 -42.90 86.83 12.77
CA MET A 282 -42.26 86.20 13.93
C MET A 282 -41.16 87.08 14.53
N ASP A 283 -40.36 87.74 13.70
CA ASP A 283 -39.35 88.71 14.13
C ASP A 283 -40.00 89.93 14.79
N LEU A 284 -41.09 90.44 14.21
CA LEU A 284 -41.86 91.54 14.80
C LEU A 284 -42.45 91.14 16.17
N LEU A 285 -43.06 89.96 16.28
CA LEU A 285 -43.60 89.43 17.54
C LEU A 285 -42.51 89.24 18.60
N SER A 286 -41.33 88.78 18.19
CA SER A 286 -40.15 88.64 19.05
C SER A 286 -39.68 89.99 19.56
N SER A 287 -39.63 91.02 18.70
CA SER A 287 -39.24 92.38 19.09
C SER A 287 -40.21 93.06 20.08
N LEU A 288 -41.50 92.72 20.01
CA LEU A 288 -42.54 93.29 20.85
C LEU A 288 -42.72 92.56 22.20
N GLY A 289 -41.97 91.48 22.45
CA GLY A 289 -42.05 90.69 23.69
C GLY A 289 -43.39 89.99 23.91
N LEU A 290 -44.24 89.92 22.87
CA LEU A 290 -45.60 89.36 22.90
C LEU A 290 -45.62 87.89 22.44
N LEU A 291 -44.59 87.11 22.78
CA LEU A 291 -44.55 85.68 22.45
C LEU A 291 -45.28 84.87 23.54
N PRO A 292 -46.51 84.38 23.30
CA PRO A 292 -47.13 83.40 24.18
C PRO A 292 -46.33 82.09 24.14
N LEU A 293 -46.06 81.52 25.32
CA LEU A 293 -45.31 80.27 25.56
C LEU A 293 -45.85 79.02 24.81
N SER A 294 -46.98 79.13 24.12
CA SER A 294 -47.55 78.08 23.27
C SER A 294 -46.92 77.98 21.87
N PHE A 295 -46.14 78.97 21.41
CA PHE A 295 -45.57 78.97 20.05
C PHE A 295 -44.25 78.18 19.91
N LEU A 296 -43.53 77.95 21.01
CA LEU A 296 -42.30 77.14 21.03
C LEU A 296 -42.51 75.62 20.84
N ARG A 297 -43.77 75.18 20.70
CA ARG A 297 -44.13 73.77 20.50
C ARG A 297 -44.68 73.44 19.11
N CYS A 298 -44.73 74.41 18.19
CA CYS A 298 -45.28 74.22 16.84
C CYS A 298 -44.24 74.52 15.75
N LYS A 299 -43.13 73.77 15.72
CA LYS A 299 -42.29 73.62 14.50
C LYS A 299 -42.76 72.46 13.60
N THR A 300 -43.89 71.85 13.93
CA THR A 300 -44.40 70.63 13.28
C THR A 300 -45.89 70.74 12.97
N TRP A 301 -46.28 71.79 12.27
CA TRP A 301 -47.59 71.85 11.60
C TRP A 301 -47.41 72.38 10.17
N ILE A 302 -46.76 71.59 9.32
CA ILE A 302 -47.13 71.60 7.90
C ILE A 302 -48.46 70.85 7.83
N LEU A 303 -49.55 71.55 8.13
CA LEU A 303 -50.85 71.14 7.61
C LEU A 303 -50.83 71.42 6.11
N PRO A 304 -51.19 70.45 5.25
CA PRO A 304 -51.53 70.77 3.89
C PRO A 304 -52.80 71.61 3.95
N PHE A 305 -52.63 72.93 3.86
CA PHE A 305 -53.72 73.84 3.57
C PHE A 305 -54.21 73.46 2.18
N ALA A 306 -55.24 72.61 2.13
CA ALA A 306 -55.95 72.27 0.92
C ALA A 306 -56.65 73.52 0.42
N PHE A 307 -55.91 74.32 -0.37
CA PHE A 307 -56.47 75.35 -1.21
C PHE A 307 -57.47 74.65 -2.13
N ARG A 308 -58.77 74.90 -1.91
CA ARG A 308 -59.83 74.54 -2.84
C ARG A 308 -59.95 75.73 -3.80
N PRO A 309 -59.44 75.67 -5.05
CA PRO A 309 -59.75 76.71 -6.00
C PRO A 309 -61.13 76.39 -6.57
N THR A 310 -62.10 77.21 -6.19
CA THR A 310 -63.32 77.34 -6.97
C THR A 310 -62.96 77.81 -8.37
N SER A 311 -63.41 77.04 -9.36
CA SER A 311 -63.48 77.35 -10.79
C SER A 311 -62.16 77.32 -11.59
N ARG A 312 -61.96 76.23 -12.36
CA ARG A 312 -62.20 76.16 -13.81
C ARG A 312 -61.44 74.95 -14.38
N THR A 313 -62.22 74.10 -15.04
CA THR A 313 -61.88 73.16 -16.13
C THR A 313 -60.40 72.93 -16.41
N CYS A 314 -59.85 71.81 -15.94
CA CYS A 314 -58.73 71.15 -16.60
C CYS A 314 -58.83 69.63 -16.38
N CYS A 315 -58.78 68.89 -17.47
CA CYS A 315 -58.97 67.45 -17.55
C CYS A 315 -57.92 66.71 -16.72
N ARG A 316 -58.33 66.22 -15.55
CA ARG A 316 -57.58 65.17 -14.85
C ARG A 316 -58.01 63.86 -15.48
N GLU A 317 -57.21 63.34 -16.40
CA GLU A 317 -57.31 61.93 -16.78
C GLU A 317 -57.14 61.11 -15.50
N GLN A 318 -58.26 60.59 -15.04
CA GLN A 318 -58.30 59.55 -14.04
C GLN A 318 -57.68 58.31 -14.68
N ILE A 319 -56.37 58.12 -14.50
CA ILE A 319 -55.80 56.79 -14.68
C ILE A 319 -56.63 55.87 -13.78
N PRO A 320 -57.34 54.87 -14.33
CA PRO A 320 -58.27 54.05 -13.57
C PRO A 320 -57.53 53.42 -12.40
N GLY A 321 -58.14 53.40 -11.22
CA GLY A 321 -57.53 52.86 -9.99
C GLY A 321 -57.10 51.39 -10.11
N GLU A 322 -57.49 50.70 -11.18
CA GLU A 322 -57.01 49.38 -11.58
C GLU A 322 -55.58 49.39 -12.13
N ALA A 323 -55.21 50.35 -12.99
CA ALA A 323 -53.86 50.42 -13.57
C ALA A 323 -52.79 50.71 -12.50
N LYS A 324 -53.11 51.55 -11.51
CA LYS A 324 -52.23 51.79 -10.34
C LYS A 324 -52.11 50.57 -9.42
N ARG A 325 -53.16 49.75 -9.31
CA ARG A 325 -53.13 48.50 -8.53
C ARG A 325 -52.33 47.42 -9.25
N SER A 326 -52.49 47.29 -10.57
CA SER A 326 -51.72 46.36 -11.41
C SER A 326 -50.22 46.69 -11.42
N ALA A 327 -49.85 47.96 -11.59
CA ALA A 327 -48.45 48.38 -11.55
C ALA A 327 -47.79 48.11 -10.17
N ARG A 328 -48.52 48.35 -9.06
CA ARG A 328 -48.04 48.00 -7.71
C ARG A 328 -47.89 46.49 -7.52
N ALA A 329 -48.81 45.69 -8.04
CA ALA A 329 -48.73 44.24 -7.98
C ALA A 329 -47.54 43.68 -8.78
N SER A 330 -47.23 44.27 -9.94
CA SER A 330 -46.05 43.91 -10.74
C SER A 330 -44.75 44.20 -10.00
N VAL A 331 -44.62 45.41 -9.44
CA VAL A 331 -43.43 45.79 -8.66
C VAL A 331 -43.27 44.93 -7.41
N GLU A 332 -44.36 44.59 -6.72
CA GLU A 332 -44.31 43.71 -5.55
C GLU A 332 -43.91 42.28 -5.96
N SER A 333 -44.39 41.78 -7.09
CA SER A 333 -44.02 40.46 -7.61
C SER A 333 -42.54 40.40 -7.99
N GLU A 334 -42.02 41.46 -8.60
CA GLU A 334 -40.58 41.60 -8.89
C GLU A 334 -39.75 41.69 -7.61
N ARG A 335 -40.23 42.43 -6.61
CA ARG A 335 -39.59 42.54 -5.28
C ARG A 335 -39.46 41.17 -4.63
N ILE A 336 -40.55 40.41 -4.57
CA ILE A 336 -40.57 39.04 -4.02
C ILE A 336 -39.64 38.13 -4.84
N GLY A 337 -39.63 38.26 -6.16
CA GLY A 337 -38.73 37.50 -7.03
C GLY A 337 -37.24 37.80 -6.79
N LEU A 338 -36.90 39.06 -6.52
CA LEU A 338 -35.55 39.47 -6.15
C LEU A 338 -35.18 39.03 -4.73
N GLU A 339 -36.10 39.10 -3.78
CA GLU A 339 -35.94 38.64 -2.40
C GLU A 339 -35.66 37.13 -2.36
N ASN A 340 -36.44 36.32 -3.07
CA ASN A 340 -36.18 34.88 -3.21
C ASN A 340 -34.81 34.55 -3.84
N LYS A 341 -34.38 35.33 -4.85
CA LYS A 341 -33.05 35.17 -5.46
C LYS A 341 -31.94 35.54 -4.49
N LEU A 342 -32.14 36.59 -3.69
CA LEU A 342 -31.19 37.00 -2.67
C LEU A 342 -31.05 35.92 -1.60
N ASP A 343 -32.16 35.33 -1.14
CA ASP A 343 -32.17 34.23 -0.18
C ASP A 343 -31.45 33.00 -0.74
N GLN A 344 -31.70 32.64 -1.99
CA GLN A 344 -31.02 31.53 -2.66
C GLN A 344 -29.50 31.77 -2.74
N LEU A 345 -29.07 32.96 -3.17
CA LEU A 345 -27.64 33.29 -3.24
C LEU A 345 -26.98 33.34 -1.85
N THR A 346 -27.73 33.73 -0.83
CA THR A 346 -27.23 33.73 0.57
C THR A 346 -27.00 32.30 1.04
N LEU A 347 -27.91 31.38 0.76
CA LEU A 347 -27.79 29.97 1.12
C LEU A 347 -26.65 29.29 0.33
N GLU A 348 -26.50 29.59 -0.96
CA GLU A 348 -25.37 29.11 -1.77
C GLU A 348 -24.03 29.61 -1.22
N ARG A 349 -23.96 30.87 -0.76
CA ARG A 349 -22.77 31.42 -0.11
C ARG A 349 -22.45 30.70 1.19
N GLU A 350 -23.43 30.48 2.06
CA GLU A 350 -23.25 29.76 3.32
C GLU A 350 -22.73 28.33 3.09
N ASN A 351 -23.28 27.62 2.10
CA ASN A 351 -22.80 26.29 1.73
C ASN A 351 -21.34 26.31 1.25
N ILE A 352 -20.96 27.28 0.41
CA ILE A 352 -19.58 27.44 -0.04
C ILE A 352 -18.64 27.79 1.13
N ASP A 353 -19.08 28.64 2.06
CA ASP A 353 -18.29 29.00 3.24
C ASP A 353 -18.06 27.77 4.15
N GLU A 354 -19.04 26.87 4.29
CA GLU A 354 -18.90 25.59 4.99
C GLU A 354 -17.92 24.64 4.29
N GLU A 355 -18.02 24.50 2.96
CA GLU A 355 -17.08 23.71 2.15
C GLU A 355 -15.64 24.23 2.28
N ILE A 356 -15.46 25.55 2.24
CA ILE A 356 -14.16 26.20 2.45
C ILE A 356 -13.63 25.91 3.86
N ALA A 357 -14.48 25.97 4.88
CA ALA A 357 -14.09 25.66 6.25
C ALA A 357 -13.65 24.20 6.41
N GLU A 358 -14.36 23.26 5.78
CA GLU A 358 -13.99 21.85 5.79
C GLU A 358 -12.68 21.61 5.04
N MET A 359 -12.50 22.20 3.86
CA MET A 359 -11.25 22.12 3.10
C MET A 359 -10.08 22.69 3.87
N LYS A 360 -10.25 23.83 4.57
CA LYS A 360 -9.21 24.38 5.45
C LYS A 360 -8.81 23.41 6.57
N LYS A 361 -9.78 22.75 7.22
CA LYS A 361 -9.49 21.73 8.25
C LYS A 361 -8.68 20.57 7.66
N ARG A 362 -9.04 20.09 6.47
CA ARG A 362 -8.29 19.03 5.78
C ARG A 362 -6.86 19.45 5.44
N VAL A 363 -6.67 20.69 4.97
CA VAL A 363 -5.33 21.24 4.68
C VAL A 363 -4.47 21.32 5.96
N VAL A 364 -5.03 21.77 7.08
CA VAL A 364 -4.31 21.81 8.37
C VAL A 364 -3.91 20.40 8.81
N ALA A 365 -4.83 19.43 8.77
CA ALA A 365 -4.54 18.04 9.14
C ALA A 365 -3.46 17.41 8.24
N LEU A 366 -3.49 17.66 6.93
CA LEU A 366 -2.45 17.19 6.00
C LEU A 366 -1.11 17.86 6.28
N ASN A 367 -1.10 19.15 6.65
CA ASN A 367 0.13 19.84 7.01
C ASN A 367 0.74 19.27 8.29
N GLU A 368 -0.07 18.98 9.31
CA GLU A 368 0.38 18.31 10.55
C GLU A 368 0.96 16.92 10.26
N GLN A 369 0.32 16.13 9.38
CA GLN A 369 0.86 14.84 8.95
C GLN A 369 2.20 14.99 8.22
N ALA A 370 2.33 16.01 7.35
CA ALA A 370 3.59 16.29 6.66
C ALA A 370 4.69 16.74 7.62
N ASP A 371 4.36 17.48 8.67
CA ASP A 371 5.30 17.87 9.73
C ASP A 371 5.77 16.63 10.51
N VAL A 372 4.85 15.74 10.92
CA VAL A 372 5.18 14.47 11.60
C VAL A 372 6.09 13.60 10.74
N LEU A 373 5.79 13.45 9.44
CA LEU A 373 6.64 12.68 8.52
C LEU A 373 8.03 13.30 8.36
N ARG A 374 8.13 14.64 8.32
CA ARG A 374 9.41 15.34 8.27
C ARG A 374 10.23 15.11 9.54
N ASP A 375 9.60 15.09 10.71
CA ASP A 375 10.30 14.84 11.98
C ASP A 375 10.75 13.38 12.11
N VAL A 376 9.93 12.42 11.67
CA VAL A 376 10.33 11.00 11.59
C VAL A 376 11.53 10.83 10.65
N ALA A 377 11.47 11.40 9.45
CA ALA A 377 12.57 11.31 8.49
C ALA A 377 13.87 11.94 9.03
N ARG A 378 13.78 13.07 9.76
CA ARG A 378 14.94 13.68 10.44
C ARG A 378 15.52 12.74 11.50
N GLN A 379 14.67 12.09 12.29
CA GLN A 379 15.11 11.16 13.31
C GLN A 379 15.79 9.94 12.70
N GLU A 380 15.25 9.39 11.62
CA GLU A 380 15.86 8.27 10.88
C GLU A 380 17.24 8.63 10.33
N VAL A 381 17.40 9.83 9.76
CA VAL A 381 18.70 10.31 9.28
C VAL A 381 19.71 10.42 10.42
N LEU A 382 19.30 10.87 11.61
CA LEU A 382 20.18 10.93 12.78
C LEU A 382 20.61 9.54 13.26
N VAL A 383 19.67 8.59 13.33
CA VAL A 383 19.96 7.20 13.73
C VAL A 383 20.88 6.53 12.71
N ALA A 384 20.58 6.64 11.41
CA ALA A 384 21.42 6.09 10.35
C ALA A 384 22.82 6.71 10.34
N GLY A 385 22.93 8.02 10.62
CA GLY A 385 24.21 8.70 10.79
C GLY A 385 25.03 8.10 11.95
N ALA A 386 24.40 7.91 13.11
CA ALA A 386 25.06 7.31 14.28
C ALA A 386 25.50 5.85 14.04
N GLU A 387 24.69 5.07 13.31
CA GLU A 387 25.05 3.71 12.91
C GLU A 387 26.21 3.68 11.92
N THR A 388 26.22 4.61 10.95
CA THR A 388 27.32 4.76 9.99
C THR A 388 28.63 5.09 10.72
N GLU A 389 28.61 6.05 11.65
CA GLU A 389 29.79 6.38 12.47
C GLU A 389 30.24 5.20 13.34
N ARG A 390 29.31 4.37 13.82
CA ARG A 390 29.65 3.15 14.57
C ARG A 390 30.35 2.14 13.66
N LEU A 391 29.80 1.86 12.49
CA LEU A 391 30.39 0.93 11.53
C LEU A 391 31.74 1.42 11.02
N GLU A 392 31.92 2.72 10.82
CA GLU A 392 33.22 3.29 10.46
C GLU A 392 34.27 3.08 11.56
N ARG A 393 33.90 3.25 12.84
CA ARG A 393 34.77 2.96 13.97
C ARG A 393 35.13 1.48 14.06
N ASP A 394 34.15 0.58 13.91
CA ASP A 394 34.36 -0.86 13.95
C ASP A 394 35.25 -1.32 12.79
N LEU A 395 35.05 -0.76 11.59
CA LEU A 395 35.87 -1.03 10.41
C LEU A 395 37.30 -0.50 10.58
N ALA A 396 37.48 0.68 11.16
CA ALA A 396 38.80 1.21 11.49
C ALA A 396 39.51 0.31 12.51
N HIS A 397 38.80 -0.13 13.56
CA HIS A 397 39.33 -1.07 14.55
C HIS A 397 39.73 -2.40 13.92
N ALA A 398 38.84 -3.03 13.14
CA ALA A 398 39.11 -4.29 12.44
C ALA A 398 40.33 -4.17 11.51
N LYS A 399 40.47 -3.04 10.78
CA LYS A 399 41.67 -2.77 9.97
C LYS A 399 42.94 -2.72 10.81
N THR A 400 42.93 -2.03 11.96
CA THR A 400 44.10 -1.98 12.85
C THR A 400 44.46 -3.36 13.40
N THR A 401 43.47 -4.16 13.80
CA THR A 401 43.68 -5.53 14.29
C THR A 401 44.23 -6.43 13.20
N ALA A 402 43.69 -6.37 11.98
CA ALA A 402 44.19 -7.13 10.84
C ALA A 402 45.63 -6.74 10.44
N LEU A 403 45.98 -5.46 10.52
CA LEU A 403 47.36 -5.02 10.29
C LEU A 403 48.30 -5.54 11.38
N ALA A 404 47.88 -5.54 12.65
CA ALA A 404 48.67 -6.06 13.75
C ALA A 404 48.90 -7.57 13.63
N THR A 405 47.87 -8.36 13.34
CA THR A 405 47.99 -9.82 13.14
C THR A 405 48.84 -10.14 11.91
N ARG A 406 48.70 -9.37 10.82
CA ARG A 406 49.57 -9.51 9.64
C ARG A 406 51.03 -9.25 10.00
N MET A 407 51.33 -8.18 10.74
CA MET A 407 52.69 -7.88 11.18
C MET A 407 53.26 -8.97 12.08
N GLU A 408 52.44 -9.53 12.98
CA GLU A 408 52.83 -10.64 13.83
C GLU A 408 53.18 -11.88 12.99
N VAL A 409 52.34 -12.26 12.04
CA VAL A 409 52.58 -13.40 11.15
C VAL A 409 53.82 -13.18 10.28
N GLU A 410 54.00 -11.98 9.71
CA GLU A 410 55.21 -11.64 8.96
C GLU A 410 56.48 -11.75 9.82
N SER A 411 56.40 -11.36 11.10
CA SER A 411 57.53 -11.49 12.04
C SER A 411 57.86 -12.96 12.35
N ARG A 412 56.85 -13.79 12.58
CA ARG A 412 57.01 -15.24 12.80
C ARG A 412 57.58 -15.93 11.57
N LEU A 413 57.11 -15.55 10.38
CA LEU A 413 57.62 -16.08 9.12
C LEU A 413 59.11 -15.74 8.91
N ARG A 414 59.52 -14.48 9.20
CA ARG A 414 60.94 -14.11 9.14
C ARG A 414 61.79 -14.89 10.15
N ALA A 415 61.28 -15.11 11.37
CA ALA A 415 61.98 -15.92 12.37
C ALA A 415 62.17 -17.37 11.89
N LEU A 416 61.11 -18.02 11.40
CA LEU A 416 61.16 -19.36 10.82
C LEU A 416 62.13 -19.44 9.63
N GLN A 417 62.19 -18.41 8.79
CA GLN A 417 63.12 -18.37 7.66
C GLN A 417 64.58 -18.31 8.13
N ILE A 418 64.88 -17.56 9.20
CA ILE A 418 66.21 -17.51 9.81
C ILE A 418 66.55 -18.87 10.42
N ASP A 419 65.64 -19.47 11.19
CA ASP A 419 65.86 -20.79 11.80
C ASP A 419 66.12 -21.86 10.73
N TYR A 420 65.37 -21.83 9.63
CA TYR A 420 65.58 -22.72 8.49
C TYR A 420 66.96 -22.53 7.85
N GLN A 421 67.39 -21.28 7.62
CA GLN A 421 68.73 -20.98 7.12
C GLN A 421 69.82 -21.50 8.07
N GLU A 422 69.66 -21.31 9.37
CA GLU A 422 70.59 -21.81 10.38
C GLU A 422 70.66 -23.36 10.36
N GLN A 423 69.53 -24.05 10.19
CA GLN A 423 69.52 -25.51 10.06
C GLN A 423 70.20 -25.97 8.76
N VAL A 424 70.00 -25.27 7.65
CA VAL A 424 70.68 -25.57 6.38
C VAL A 424 72.20 -25.41 6.54
N GLU A 425 72.65 -24.35 7.23
CA GLU A 425 74.07 -24.12 7.54
C GLU A 425 74.64 -25.19 8.50
N LYS A 426 73.88 -25.62 9.52
CA LYS A 426 74.27 -26.72 10.40
C LYS A 426 74.42 -28.03 9.62
N VAL A 427 73.47 -28.35 8.74
CA VAL A 427 73.51 -29.56 7.92
C VAL A 427 74.66 -29.50 6.90
N SER A 428 74.89 -28.35 6.26
CA SER A 428 76.02 -28.19 5.34
C SER A 428 77.36 -28.34 6.08
N GLY A 429 77.50 -27.73 7.26
CA GLY A 429 78.67 -27.88 8.13
C GLY A 429 78.90 -29.34 8.58
N LEU A 430 77.85 -30.06 8.97
CA LEU A 430 77.93 -31.49 9.30
C LEU A 430 78.30 -32.35 8.09
N LYS A 431 77.75 -32.05 6.91
CA LYS A 431 78.12 -32.72 5.64
C LYS A 431 79.61 -32.52 5.34
N GLU A 432 80.10 -31.29 5.40
CA GLU A 432 81.53 -31.00 5.19
C GLU A 432 82.42 -31.67 6.24
N ALA A 433 82.03 -31.69 7.52
CA ALA A 433 82.77 -32.36 8.58
C ALA A 433 82.82 -33.88 8.36
N THR A 434 81.72 -34.47 7.88
CA THR A 434 81.64 -35.90 7.56
C THR A 434 82.50 -36.23 6.34
N LEU A 435 82.43 -35.41 5.28
CA LEU A 435 83.31 -35.52 4.10
C LEU A 435 84.79 -35.43 4.50
N ARG A 436 85.15 -34.49 5.39
CA ARG A 436 86.52 -34.39 5.92
C ARG A 436 86.94 -35.66 6.68
N LYS A 437 86.05 -36.25 7.50
CA LYS A 437 86.33 -37.50 8.23
C LYS A 437 86.47 -38.70 7.30
N THR A 438 85.62 -38.84 6.28
CA THR A 438 85.71 -39.95 5.31
C THR A 438 86.97 -39.85 4.48
N VAL A 439 87.33 -38.66 3.98
CA VAL A 439 88.61 -38.43 3.29
C VAL A 439 89.79 -38.80 4.20
N LYS A 440 89.79 -38.36 5.47
CA LYS A 440 90.85 -38.67 6.43
C LYS A 440 90.95 -40.16 6.80
N LYS A 441 89.82 -40.88 6.83
CA LYS A 441 89.79 -42.34 7.02
C LYS A 441 90.34 -43.05 5.78
N HIS A 442 89.95 -42.59 4.59
CA HIS A 442 90.39 -43.16 3.32
C HIS A 442 91.89 -42.93 3.05
N THR A 443 92.47 -41.82 3.53
CA THR A 443 93.93 -41.63 3.51
C THR A 443 94.64 -42.55 4.52
N ARG A 444 94.06 -42.76 5.71
CA ARG A 444 94.62 -43.71 6.71
C ARG A 444 94.58 -45.17 6.28
N ASP A 445 93.49 -45.63 5.67
CA ASP A 445 93.37 -47.01 5.17
C ASP A 445 94.33 -47.28 4.00
N ARG A 446 94.79 -46.22 3.31
CA ARG A 446 95.82 -46.30 2.26
C ARG A 446 97.24 -46.48 2.84
N ASP A 447 97.48 -45.98 4.05
CA ASP A 447 98.77 -46.10 4.76
C ASP A 447 98.93 -47.44 5.51
N VAL A 448 97.85 -48.20 5.76
CA VAL A 448 97.87 -49.50 6.47
C VAL A 448 97.96 -50.71 5.52
N LYS A 449 97.82 -50.50 4.20
CA LYS A 449 97.99 -51.53 3.15
C LYS A 449 99.31 -51.39 2.35
N GLY A 450 100.24 -50.56 2.83
CA GLY A 450 101.57 -50.38 2.26
C GLY A 450 102.61 -51.27 2.93
#